data_AF-A0A7Y2CQQ3-F1
#
_entry.id   AF-A0A7Y2CQQ3-F1
#
_cell.length_a   1.000
_cell.length_b   1.000
_cell.length_c   1.000
_cell.angle_alpha   90.00
_cell.angle_beta   90.00
_cell.angle_gamma   90.00
#
_symmetry.space_group_name_H-M   'P 1'
#
loop_
_entity.id
_entity.type
_entity.pdbx_description
1 polymer ?
#
loop_
_entity_poly.entity_id
_entity_poly.type
_entity_poly.pdbx_seq_one_letter_code
_entity_poly.pdbx_strand_id
1 'polypeptide(L)'
;MTGRLELPDFKLETYFSTWEFTARHHLTASDAESMTVAELLALGTDEDHEAYENLHLGYTPTWGTEPLRAAIAGSYESLTSSKVLGFAGAGEALFWAMQLFVEPGEHVIVNVPNYQSI
;
A
#
# COMPACT_ATOMS: atom_id res chain seq x y z
N MET A 1 6.79 25.10 15.21
CA MET A 1 6.98 25.09 13.75
C MET A 1 5.64 25.47 13.13
N THR A 2 5.52 26.63 12.50
CA THR A 2 4.24 27.22 12.05
C THR A 2 4.24 27.54 10.55
N GLY A 3 5.03 26.81 9.76
CA GLY A 3 5.03 26.88 8.29
C GLY A 3 4.42 25.61 7.69
N ARG A 4 3.75 25.75 6.54
CA ARG A 4 3.36 24.60 5.72
C ARG A 4 4.62 23.85 5.30
N LEU A 5 4.61 22.53 5.43
CA LEU A 5 5.67 21.68 4.89
C LEU A 5 5.63 21.78 3.36
N GLU A 6 6.70 22.30 2.77
CA GLU A 6 6.87 22.34 1.32
C GLU A 6 7.72 21.13 0.91
N LEU A 7 7.12 20.19 0.18
CA LEU A 7 7.81 19.02 -0.38
C LEU A 7 7.96 19.21 -1.89
N PRO A 8 9.03 18.68 -2.50
CA PRO A 8 9.16 18.67 -3.95
C PRO A 8 8.07 17.80 -4.59
N ASP A 9 7.76 18.08 -5.85
CA ASP A 9 6.89 17.22 -6.65
C ASP A 9 7.36 15.76 -6.65
N PHE A 10 6.42 14.83 -6.57
CA PHE A 10 6.68 13.43 -6.87
C PHE A 10 6.80 13.27 -8.38
N LYS A 11 8.03 13.21 -8.90
CA LYS A 11 8.28 13.33 -10.34
C LYS A 11 7.56 12.27 -11.18
N LEU A 12 7.47 11.04 -10.68
CA LEU A 12 6.75 9.95 -11.34
C LEU A 12 5.24 10.24 -11.40
N GLU A 13 4.64 10.69 -10.29
CA GLU A 13 3.22 11.07 -10.25
C GLU A 13 2.94 12.27 -11.15
N THR A 14 3.82 13.28 -11.17
CA THR A 14 3.70 14.41 -12.10
C THR A 14 3.75 13.93 -13.56
N TYR A 15 4.61 12.97 -13.88
CA TYR A 15 4.68 12.37 -15.20
C TYR A 15 3.38 11.61 -15.55
N PHE A 16 2.90 10.73 -14.66
CA PHE A 16 1.67 9.98 -14.87
C PHE A 16 0.42 10.86 -14.94
N SER A 17 0.36 11.95 -14.17
CA SER A 17 -0.76 12.91 -14.24
C SER A 17 -1.00 13.47 -15.65
N THR A 18 0.04 13.47 -16.50
CA THR A 18 -0.06 13.89 -17.90
C THR A 18 -0.38 12.72 -18.84
N TRP A 19 0.23 11.56 -18.60
CA TRP A 19 0.32 10.48 -19.59
C TRP A 19 -0.51 9.23 -19.31
N GLU A 20 -0.87 8.97 -18.05
CA GLU A 20 -1.45 7.70 -17.60
C GLU A 20 -2.71 7.31 -18.41
N PHE A 21 -3.59 8.28 -18.66
CA PHE A 21 -4.86 8.05 -19.37
C PHE A 21 -4.88 8.62 -20.79
N THR A 22 -3.74 9.10 -21.30
CA THR A 22 -3.63 9.69 -22.64
C THR A 22 -2.72 8.91 -23.58
N ALA A 23 -1.80 8.11 -23.03
CA ALA A 23 -0.91 7.27 -23.81
C ALA A 23 -1.71 6.19 -24.57
N ARG A 24 -1.49 6.07 -25.89
CA ARG A 24 -2.09 5.00 -26.70
C ARG A 24 -1.64 3.60 -26.27
N HIS A 25 -0.38 3.50 -25.84
CA HIS A 25 0.24 2.26 -25.36
C HIS A 25 0.95 2.56 -24.05
N HIS A 26 0.31 2.22 -22.92
CA HIS A 26 0.85 2.44 -21.59
C HIS A 26 1.76 1.27 -21.19
N LEU A 27 3.07 1.40 -21.43
CA LEU A 27 4.08 0.36 -21.17
C LEU A 27 5.01 0.68 -19.99
N THR A 28 4.59 1.60 -19.12
CA THR A 28 5.43 2.20 -18.08
C THR A 28 4.95 1.92 -16.66
N ALA A 29 3.79 1.27 -16.50
CA ALA A 29 3.26 0.93 -15.19
C ALA A 29 4.12 -0.17 -14.54
N SER A 30 4.24 -0.14 -13.21
CA SER A 30 4.98 -1.15 -12.44
C SER A 30 4.08 -2.14 -11.71
N ASP A 31 2.77 -1.92 -11.75
CA ASP A 31 1.76 -2.83 -11.21
C ASP A 31 1.44 -3.97 -12.18
N ALA A 32 0.70 -4.96 -11.69
CA ALA A 32 0.14 -6.02 -12.51
C ALA A 32 -1.20 -5.56 -13.10
N GLU A 33 -1.66 -6.27 -14.15
CA GLU A 33 -2.99 -6.04 -14.73
C GLU A 33 -4.07 -6.09 -13.63
N SER A 34 -4.91 -5.06 -13.60
CA SER A 34 -6.00 -4.97 -12.62
C SER A 34 -7.09 -6.00 -12.91
N MET A 35 -7.77 -6.45 -11.86
CA MET A 35 -8.88 -7.40 -11.96
C MET A 35 -10.16 -6.76 -11.44
N THR A 36 -11.29 -7.16 -12.02
CA THR A 36 -12.60 -6.87 -11.45
C THR A 36 -12.80 -7.65 -10.15
N VAL A 37 -13.71 -7.17 -9.29
CA VAL A 37 -14.11 -7.90 -8.07
C VAL A 37 -14.62 -9.30 -8.41
N ALA A 38 -15.40 -9.44 -9.49
CA ALA A 38 -15.94 -10.74 -9.90
C ALA A 38 -14.84 -11.73 -10.31
N GLU A 39 -13.82 -11.27 -11.04
CA GLU A 39 -12.67 -12.11 -11.41
C GLU A 39 -11.85 -12.51 -10.18
N LEU A 40 -11.69 -11.61 -9.21
CA LEU A 40 -11.01 -11.92 -7.95
C LEU A 40 -11.78 -12.97 -7.15
N LEU A 41 -13.09 -12.77 -6.96
CA LEU A 41 -13.93 -13.71 -6.21
C LEU A 41 -13.98 -15.09 -6.87
N ALA A 42 -13.96 -15.16 -8.20
CA ALA A 42 -13.90 -16.43 -8.93
C ALA A 42 -12.64 -17.28 -8.65
N LEU A 43 -11.60 -16.70 -8.03
CA LEU A 43 -10.42 -17.43 -7.55
C LEU A 43 -10.58 -17.97 -6.12
N GLY A 44 -11.59 -17.48 -5.39
CA GLY A 44 -11.89 -17.83 -4.00
C GLY A 44 -12.85 -19.01 -3.87
N THR A 45 -13.40 -19.16 -2.66
CA THR A 45 -14.38 -20.19 -2.30
C THR A 45 -15.80 -19.63 -2.29
N ASP A 46 -16.81 -20.51 -2.31
CA ASP A 46 -18.21 -20.10 -2.14
C ASP A 46 -18.44 -19.32 -0.83
N GLU A 47 -17.67 -19.63 0.22
CA GLU A 47 -17.70 -18.91 1.50
C GLU A 47 -17.15 -17.48 1.35
N ASP A 48 -16.08 -17.27 0.58
CA ASP A 48 -15.53 -15.92 0.31
C ASP A 48 -16.53 -15.05 -0.47
N HIS A 49 -17.24 -15.66 -1.43
CA HIS A 49 -18.32 -15.01 -2.16
C HIS A 49 -19.45 -14.56 -1.23
N GLU A 50 -19.96 -15.47 -0.38
CA GLU A 50 -21.02 -15.16 0.58
C GLU A 50 -20.58 -14.08 1.59
N ALA A 51 -19.33 -14.16 2.06
CA ALA A 51 -18.77 -13.18 2.98
C ALA A 51 -18.66 -11.78 2.35
N TYR A 52 -18.28 -11.69 1.07
CA TYR A 52 -18.23 -10.42 0.34
C TYR A 52 -19.62 -9.82 0.13
N GLU A 53 -20.60 -10.62 -0.28
CA GLU A 53 -21.98 -10.17 -0.49
C GLU A 53 -22.63 -9.66 0.80
N ASN A 54 -22.26 -10.25 1.94
CA ASN A 54 -22.78 -9.88 3.27
C ASN A 54 -21.81 -8.97 4.05
N LEU A 55 -20.83 -8.36 3.39
CA LEU A 55 -19.82 -7.52 4.05
C LEU A 55 -20.44 -6.34 4.79
N HIS A 56 -20.21 -6.27 6.10
CA HIS A 56 -20.63 -5.13 6.92
C HIS A 56 -19.63 -3.97 6.82
N LEU A 57 -20.08 -2.82 6.31
CA LEU A 57 -19.27 -1.60 6.16
C LEU A 57 -19.19 -0.81 7.48
N GLY A 58 -18.40 -1.32 8.42
CA GLY A 58 -18.15 -0.70 9.73
C GLY A 58 -16.67 -0.55 10.05
N TYR A 59 -16.37 -0.04 11.25
CA TYR A 59 -14.98 0.06 11.73
C TYR A 59 -14.37 -1.32 11.96
N THR A 60 -13.14 -1.50 11.48
CA THR A 60 -12.30 -2.68 11.77
C THR A 60 -11.27 -2.36 12.85
N PRO A 61 -10.62 -3.36 13.47
CA PRO A 61 -9.48 -3.11 14.36
C PRO A 61 -8.42 -2.25 13.66
N THR A 62 -7.86 -1.28 14.39
CA THR A 62 -6.91 -0.30 13.83
C THR A 62 -5.64 -0.93 13.26
N TRP A 63 -5.32 -2.15 13.68
CA TRP A 63 -4.16 -2.90 13.18
C TRP A 63 -4.47 -3.91 12.06
N GLY A 64 -5.74 -4.06 11.68
CA GLY A 64 -6.22 -5.09 10.75
C GLY A 64 -6.90 -6.29 11.45
N THR A 65 -7.76 -7.00 10.72
CA THR A 65 -8.46 -8.17 11.24
C THR A 65 -7.49 -9.35 11.44
N GLU A 66 -7.80 -10.27 12.35
CA GLU A 66 -6.93 -11.44 12.58
C GLU A 66 -6.78 -12.31 11.32
N PRO A 67 -7.84 -12.63 10.55
CA PRO A 67 -7.68 -13.39 9.30
C PRO A 67 -6.73 -12.71 8.30
N LEU A 68 -6.83 -11.39 8.13
CA LEU A 68 -5.93 -10.63 7.24
C LEU A 68 -4.48 -10.71 7.72
N ARG A 69 -4.24 -10.47 9.02
CA ARG A 69 -2.88 -10.47 9.58
C ARG A 69 -2.25 -11.85 9.56
N ALA A 70 -3.04 -12.91 9.77
CA ALA A 70 -2.59 -14.29 9.66
C ALA A 70 -2.24 -14.66 8.21
N ALA A 71 -3.07 -14.26 7.24
CA ALA A 71 -2.80 -14.48 5.81
C ALA A 71 -1.50 -13.80 5.36
N ILE A 72 -1.30 -12.53 5.76
CA ILE A 72 -0.05 -11.80 5.48
C ILE A 72 1.13 -12.50 6.16
N ALA A 73 1.04 -12.84 7.45
CA ALA A 73 2.14 -13.51 8.14
C ALA A 73 2.53 -14.84 7.49
N GLY A 74 1.55 -15.61 7.01
CA GLY A 74 1.76 -16.88 6.32
C GLY A 74 2.49 -16.77 4.97
N SER A 75 2.59 -15.59 4.37
CA SER A 75 3.40 -15.38 3.15
C SER A 75 4.89 -15.16 3.43
N TYR A 76 5.32 -15.20 4.71
CA TYR A 76 6.71 -15.03 5.12
C TYR A 76 7.16 -16.20 6.00
N GLU A 77 8.43 -16.60 5.90
CA GLU A 77 8.96 -17.76 6.64
C GLU A 77 9.00 -17.58 8.16
N SER A 78 9.19 -16.34 8.64
CA SER A 78 9.45 -16.06 10.06
C SER A 78 8.60 -14.94 10.67
N LEU A 79 7.51 -14.54 10.01
CA LEU A 79 6.63 -13.48 10.49
C LEU A 79 5.44 -14.06 11.28
N THR A 80 5.09 -13.44 12.40
CA THR A 80 3.88 -13.78 13.15
C THR A 80 2.81 -12.72 12.94
N SER A 81 1.52 -13.08 12.99
CA SER A 81 0.41 -12.11 12.81
C SER A 81 0.51 -10.93 13.76
N SER A 82 1.00 -11.15 15.00
CA SER A 82 1.26 -10.13 16.01
C SER A 82 2.25 -9.04 15.60
N LYS A 83 3.05 -9.27 14.56
CA LYS A 83 4.03 -8.32 13.98
C LYS A 83 3.52 -7.63 12.70
N VAL A 84 2.28 -7.92 12.28
CA VAL A 84 1.64 -7.29 11.13
C VAL A 84 0.79 -6.10 11.58
N LEU A 85 0.89 -4.98 10.85
CA LEU A 85 0.07 -3.78 10.98
C LEU A 85 -0.48 -3.41 9.60
N GLY A 86 -1.80 -3.33 9.46
CA GLY A 86 -2.46 -2.92 8.22
C GLY A 86 -2.46 -1.40 8.00
N PHE A 87 -2.32 -0.99 6.74
CA PHE A 87 -2.34 0.41 6.28
C PHE A 87 -3.15 0.53 4.98
N ALA A 88 -3.57 1.74 4.63
CA ALA A 88 -4.16 2.10 3.34
C ALA A 88 -3.06 2.13 2.24
N GLY A 89 -2.58 0.95 1.89
CA GLY A 89 -1.49 0.77 0.93
C GLY A 89 -0.10 1.06 1.50
N ALA A 90 0.92 0.75 0.71
CA ALA A 90 2.32 0.91 1.12
C ALA A 90 2.72 2.38 1.34
N GLY A 91 2.06 3.33 0.66
CA GLY A 91 2.36 4.76 0.80
C GLY A 91 2.12 5.29 2.21
N GLU A 92 1.01 4.91 2.86
CA GLU A 92 0.75 5.30 4.26
C GLU A 92 1.77 4.67 5.21
N ALA A 93 2.12 3.39 4.99
CA ALA A 93 3.12 2.70 5.81
C ALA A 93 4.50 3.38 5.73
N LEU A 94 4.96 3.74 4.52
CA LEU A 94 6.23 4.43 4.31
C LEU A 94 6.22 5.83 4.94
N PHE A 95 5.12 6.57 4.79
CA PHE A 95 4.97 7.88 5.42
C PHE A 95 5.17 7.78 6.94
N TRP A 96 4.45 6.88 7.62
CA TRP A 96 4.58 6.71 9.07
C TRP A 96 5.94 6.14 9.47
N ALA A 97 6.52 5.23 8.71
CA ALA A 97 7.86 4.72 8.98
C ALA A 97 8.89 5.85 9.02
N MET A 98 8.84 6.79 8.06
CA MET A 98 9.74 7.94 8.05
C MET A 98 9.48 8.90 9.23
N GLN A 99 8.22 9.12 9.61
CA GLN A 99 7.90 9.96 10.76
C GLN A 99 8.30 9.35 12.11
N LEU A 100 8.36 8.02 12.21
CA LEU A 100 8.61 7.31 13.47
C LEU A 100 10.06 6.88 13.67
N PHE A 101 10.81 6.67 12.59
CA PHE A 101 12.16 6.09 12.65
C PHE A 101 13.29 7.09 12.37
N VAL A 102 12.97 8.32 11.96
CA VAL A 102 13.97 9.32 11.58
C VAL A 102 13.78 10.61 12.37
N GLU A 103 14.81 11.03 13.08
CA GLU A 103 14.87 12.30 13.80
C GLU A 103 15.76 13.33 13.10
N PRO A 104 15.53 14.65 13.31
CA PRO A 104 16.41 15.68 12.78
C PRO A 104 17.86 15.52 13.23
N GLY A 105 18.78 15.42 12.27
CA GLY A 105 20.22 15.27 12.52
C GLY A 105 20.73 13.82 12.44
N GLU A 106 19.85 12.85 12.25
CA GLU A 106 20.26 11.46 12.00
C GLU A 106 20.79 11.26 10.58
N HIS A 107 21.67 10.26 10.44
CA HIS A 107 22.25 9.87 9.16
C HIS A 107 21.48 8.68 8.59
N VAL A 108 20.79 8.89 7.47
CA VAL A 108 20.02 7.86 6.75
C VAL A 108 20.77 7.44 5.49
N ILE A 109 20.87 6.13 5.26
CA ILE A 109 21.41 5.56 4.03
C ILE A 109 20.24 5.14 3.14
N VAL A 110 20.21 5.64 1.91
CA VAL A 110 19.19 5.32 0.92
C VAL A 110 19.82 4.75 -0.35
N ASN A 111 19.11 3.82 -1.00
CA ASN A 111 19.50 3.30 -2.30
C ASN A 111 19.10 4.32 -3.38
N VAL A 112 19.92 4.52 -4.42
CA VAL A 112 19.55 5.38 -5.55
C VAL A 112 19.87 4.70 -6.89
N PRO A 113 18.93 4.69 -7.85
CA PRO A 113 17.56 5.23 -7.77
C PRO A 113 16.63 4.38 -6.86
N ASN A 114 15.65 5.01 -6.22
CA ASN A 114 14.60 4.37 -5.42
C ASN A 114 13.22 5.00 -5.71
N TYR A 115 12.20 4.51 -5.00
CA TYR A 115 10.87 5.12 -4.96
C TYR A 115 10.90 6.38 -4.09
N GLN A 116 10.43 7.52 -4.62
CA GLN A 116 10.65 8.86 -4.02
C GLN A 116 10.05 9.05 -2.61
N SER A 117 9.10 8.21 -2.18
CA SER A 117 8.60 8.24 -0.80
C SER A 117 9.62 7.78 0.25
N ILE A 118 10.77 7.25 -0.16
CA ILE A 118 11.89 6.80 0.69
C ILE A 118 13.08 7.74 0.51
#